data_AF-A0A841DY34-F1
#
_entry.id   AF-A0A841DY34-F1
#
_cell.length_a   1.000
_cell.length_b   1.000
_cell.length_c   1.000
_cell.angle_alpha   90.00
_cell.angle_beta   90.00
_cell.angle_gamma   90.00
#
_symmetry.space_group_name_H-M   'P 1'
#
loop_
_entity.id
_entity.type
_entity.pdbx_description
1 polymer ?
#
loop_
_entity_poly.entity_id
_entity_poly.type
_entity_poly.pdbx_seq_one_letter_code
_entity_poly.pdbx_strand_id
1 'polypeptide(L)'
;MPGGRLSHQDRLEIATGLTAGLGYAEIARQLGRPTSTITREVARNGGAGGYRADHAHYATASRARRRRPATPGERPRAEDPLQEYVERFATMMVQGGLPRMASRVLALLYTTDARTLTAAELVRELHVSPASISKAIGYLERVGMVYREPDPERRPQHYVIAEDVWLKAWEVSAGTNLNWAETAAEGAELLGPDSPAGERLTQMAAFFGRLSEDMSGGGGFTDCLSVLATLWEADRLLTVEEVASKLEWPVERAADVIAYAVKNSSR
;
A
#
# COMPACT_ATOMS: atom_id res chain seq x y z
N MET A 1 26.49 46.80 3.45
CA MET A 1 25.33 46.25 4.22
C MET A 1 25.49 44.73 4.34
N PRO A 2 26.06 44.16 5.41
CA PRO A 2 26.22 42.71 5.48
C PRO A 2 24.92 42.06 6.01
N GLY A 3 23.86 42.11 5.20
CA GLY A 3 22.53 41.52 5.47
C GLY A 3 22.45 40.03 5.15
N GLY A 4 23.51 39.27 5.45
CA GLY A 4 23.56 37.82 5.24
C GLY A 4 22.88 37.05 6.38
N ARG A 5 22.42 35.82 6.09
CA ARG A 5 21.99 34.87 7.12
C ARG A 5 23.16 34.59 8.08
N LEU A 6 22.87 34.47 9.37
CA LEU A 6 23.86 34.03 10.36
C LEU A 6 24.46 32.68 9.94
N SER A 7 25.80 32.61 9.92
CA SER A 7 26.53 31.38 9.62
C SER A 7 26.42 30.37 10.77
N HIS A 8 27.00 29.18 10.64
CA HIS A 8 27.12 28.27 11.81
C HIS A 8 28.10 28.83 12.83
N GLN A 9 29.21 29.39 12.36
CA GLN A 9 30.22 30.05 13.18
C GLN A 9 29.64 31.23 13.97
N ASP A 10 28.86 32.10 13.31
CA ASP A 10 28.17 33.22 13.98
C ASP A 10 27.28 32.71 15.13
N ARG A 11 26.64 31.54 14.96
CA ARG A 11 25.78 30.96 16.00
C ARG A 11 26.57 30.35 17.16
N LEU A 12 27.75 29.78 16.91
CA LEU A 12 28.64 29.31 17.95
C LEU A 12 29.13 30.48 18.82
N GLU A 13 29.51 31.59 18.18
CA GLU A 13 29.93 32.80 18.88
C GLU A 13 28.80 33.45 19.70
N ILE A 14 27.56 33.42 19.20
CA ILE A 14 26.39 33.79 20.01
C ILE A 14 26.26 32.89 21.24
N ALA A 15 26.36 31.57 21.10
CA ALA A 15 26.24 30.65 22.22
C ALA A 15 27.35 30.85 23.27
N THR A 16 28.59 31.06 22.81
CA THR A 16 29.73 31.39 23.68
C THR A 16 29.50 32.70 24.42
N GLY A 17 29.07 33.75 23.72
CA GLY A 17 28.79 35.06 24.32
C GLY A 17 27.67 35.01 25.37
N LEU A 18 26.62 34.24 25.12
CA LEU A 18 25.54 34.03 26.09
C LEU A 18 26.01 33.25 27.32
N THR A 19 26.85 32.23 27.13
CA THR A 19 27.43 31.46 28.23
C THR A 19 28.38 32.31 29.09
N ALA A 20 29.08 33.26 28.47
CA ALA A 20 29.91 34.26 29.14
C ALA A 20 29.11 35.41 29.78
N GLY A 21 27.78 35.39 29.71
CA GLY A 21 26.91 36.42 30.30
C GLY A 21 26.89 37.76 29.56
N LEU A 22 27.36 37.80 28.31
CA LEU A 22 27.36 39.03 27.51
C LEU A 22 25.93 39.42 27.10
N GLY A 23 25.66 40.72 27.10
CA GLY A 23 24.41 41.26 26.56
C GLY A 23 24.33 41.16 25.04
N TYR A 24 23.11 41.09 24.48
CA TYR A 24 22.91 40.88 23.03
C TYR A 24 23.53 41.96 22.15
N ALA A 25 23.60 43.21 22.63
CA ALA A 25 24.24 44.32 21.90
C ALA A 25 25.75 44.14 21.78
N GLU A 26 26.37 43.53 22.80
CA GLU A 26 27.81 43.28 22.82
C GLU A 26 28.18 42.14 21.87
N ILE A 27 27.41 41.04 21.92
CA ILE A 27 27.54 39.91 20.97
C ILE A 27 27.36 40.40 19.53
N ALA A 28 26.38 41.28 19.29
CA ALA A 28 26.12 41.85 17.98
C ALA A 28 27.29 42.70 17.44
N ARG A 29 27.92 43.49 18.33
CA ARG A 29 29.09 44.32 17.99
C ARG A 29 30.30 43.46 17.62
N GLN A 30 30.55 42.38 18.37
CA GLN A 30 31.64 41.45 18.11
C GLN A 30 31.47 40.73 16.76
N LEU A 31 30.24 40.36 16.42
CA LEU A 31 29.90 39.70 15.15
C LEU A 31 29.75 40.65 13.95
N GLY A 32 29.80 41.98 14.16
CA GLY A 32 29.48 42.96 13.13
C GLY A 32 28.05 42.84 12.59
N ARG A 33 27.09 42.42 13.44
CA ARG A 33 25.68 42.20 13.07
C ARG A 33 24.76 43.19 13.80
N PRO A 34 23.57 43.49 13.26
CA PRO A 34 22.57 44.26 13.99
C PRO A 34 22.09 43.51 15.25
N THR A 35 21.94 44.22 16.38
CA THR A 35 21.43 43.64 17.65
C THR A 35 20.10 42.93 17.49
N SER A 36 19.20 43.47 16.65
CA SER A 36 17.90 42.87 16.37
C SER A 36 18.00 41.49 15.69
N THR A 37 19.11 41.18 15.03
CA THR A 37 19.38 39.85 14.44
C THR A 37 19.67 38.83 15.53
N ILE A 38 20.52 39.20 16.49
CA ILE A 38 20.88 38.34 17.63
C ILE A 38 19.65 38.10 18.52
N THR A 39 18.91 39.16 18.88
CA THR A 39 17.69 39.03 19.69
C THR A 39 16.66 38.09 19.05
N ARG A 40 16.40 38.24 17.74
CA ARG A 40 15.44 37.39 17.02
C ARG A 40 15.92 35.95 16.86
N GLU A 41 17.22 35.75 16.63
CA GLU A 41 17.79 34.40 16.55
C GLU A 41 17.70 33.68 17.89
N VAL A 42 18.09 34.33 18.98
CA VAL A 42 18.07 33.76 20.33
C VAL A 42 16.62 33.49 20.77
N ALA A 43 15.72 34.46 20.61
CA ALA A 43 14.30 34.27 20.96
C ALA A 43 13.65 33.12 20.17
N ARG A 44 14.00 32.95 18.88
CA ARG A 44 13.43 31.90 18.03
C ARG A 44 13.98 30.50 18.33
N ASN A 45 15.12 30.39 19.01
CA ASN A 45 15.82 29.13 19.25
C ASN A 45 16.03 28.83 20.73
N GLY A 46 15.09 29.24 21.60
CA GLY A 46 15.03 28.82 23.00
C GLY A 46 15.41 29.87 24.05
N GLY A 47 15.65 31.12 23.65
CA GLY A 47 16.01 32.21 24.58
C GLY A 47 17.42 32.09 25.14
N ALA A 48 17.90 33.09 25.89
CA ALA A 48 19.29 33.11 26.38
C ALA A 48 19.68 31.88 27.21
N GLY A 49 18.77 31.38 28.05
CA GLY A 49 19.03 30.21 28.91
C GLY A 49 18.95 28.86 28.20
N GLY A 50 18.40 28.81 26.98
CA GLY A 50 18.18 27.56 26.23
C GLY A 50 18.83 27.55 24.84
N TYR A 51 19.59 28.59 24.49
CA TYR A 51 20.13 28.75 23.15
C TYR A 51 21.23 27.73 22.85
N ARG A 52 21.05 26.96 21.76
CA ARG A 52 22.02 25.99 21.25
C ARG A 52 22.34 26.25 19.79
N ALA A 53 23.62 26.51 19.50
CA ALA A 53 24.09 26.90 18.17
C ALA A 53 23.78 25.85 17.09
N ASP A 54 24.05 24.58 17.39
CA ASP A 54 23.79 23.48 16.45
C ASP A 54 22.30 23.33 16.17
N HIS A 55 21.46 23.39 17.22
CA HIS A 55 20.01 23.34 17.07
C HIS A 55 19.50 24.49 16.20
N ALA A 56 19.98 25.72 16.43
CA ALA A 56 19.61 26.88 15.63
C ALA A 56 20.06 26.77 14.15
N HIS A 57 21.23 26.17 13.91
CA HIS A 57 21.75 25.93 12.56
C HIS A 57 20.92 24.86 11.80
N TYR A 58 20.67 23.71 12.43
CA TYR A 58 19.86 22.63 11.87
C TYR A 58 18.39 23.03 11.66
N ALA A 59 17.81 23.83 12.57
CA ALA A 59 16.44 24.35 12.42
C ALA A 59 16.32 25.28 11.21
N THR A 60 17.34 26.09 10.95
CA THR A 60 17.37 26.99 9.78
C THR A 60 17.47 26.20 8.47
N ALA A 61 18.36 25.19 8.41
CA ALA A 61 18.51 24.31 7.25
C ALA A 61 17.22 23.51 6.97
N SER A 62 16.56 23.02 8.02
CA SER A 62 15.31 22.24 7.89
C SER A 62 14.13 23.09 7.40
N ARG A 63 14.04 24.36 7.81
CA ARG A 63 13.02 25.30 7.30
C ARG A 63 13.29 25.72 5.86
N ALA A 64 14.56 25.88 5.47
CA ALA A 64 14.94 26.15 4.08
C ALA A 64 14.58 24.98 3.15
N ARG A 65 14.76 23.74 3.61
CA ARG A 65 14.36 22.52 2.89
C ARG A 65 12.84 22.39 2.71
N ARG A 66 12.02 22.79 3.70
CA ARG A 66 10.55 22.79 3.58
C ARG A 66 9.99 23.84 2.62
N ARG A 67 10.72 24.93 2.33
CA ARG A 67 10.25 26.04 1.49
C ARG A 67 10.67 25.97 0.01
N ARG A 68 11.49 24.99 -0.38
CA ARG A 68 11.88 24.80 -1.78
C ARG A 68 11.16 23.57 -2.33
N PRO A 69 10.23 23.70 -3.29
CA PRO A 69 9.80 22.55 -4.06
C PRO A 69 11.01 22.07 -4.86
N ALA A 70 11.55 20.92 -4.50
CA ALA A 70 12.70 20.34 -5.19
C ALA A 70 12.20 19.47 -6.33
N THR A 71 12.38 19.95 -7.56
CA THR A 71 12.59 19.10 -8.74
C THR A 71 13.86 18.27 -8.49
N PRO A 72 13.82 16.92 -8.46
CA PRO A 72 15.01 16.13 -8.20
C PRO A 72 15.97 16.19 -9.40
N GLY A 73 17.18 16.70 -9.16
CA GLY A 73 18.30 16.55 -10.07
C GLY A 73 18.91 15.16 -9.92
N GLU A 74 19.05 14.49 -11.05
CA GLU A 74 19.71 13.20 -11.24
C GLU A 74 21.15 13.25 -10.70
N ARG A 75 21.44 12.36 -9.76
CA ARG A 75 22.68 11.58 -9.86
C ARG A 75 22.30 10.38 -10.73
N PRO A 76 23.14 9.93 -11.68
CA PRO A 76 22.94 8.63 -12.29
C PRO A 76 23.13 7.62 -11.15
N ARG A 77 22.02 7.19 -10.57
CA ARG A 77 21.99 5.99 -9.73
C ARG A 77 22.45 4.90 -10.68
N ALA A 78 23.54 4.21 -10.38
CA ALA A 78 23.79 2.93 -11.02
C ALA A 78 22.44 2.19 -10.95
N GLU A 79 21.86 1.91 -12.12
CA GLU A 79 20.51 1.38 -12.24
C GLU A 79 20.47 0.11 -11.41
N ASP A 80 19.86 0.20 -10.24
CA ASP A 80 19.59 -0.96 -9.41
C ASP A 80 18.51 -1.73 -10.16
N PRO A 81 18.83 -2.87 -10.80
CA PRO A 81 17.86 -3.57 -11.66
C PRO A 81 16.62 -3.99 -10.88
N LEU A 82 16.76 -4.20 -9.57
CA LEU A 82 15.65 -4.50 -8.68
C LEU A 82 14.72 -3.28 -8.53
N GLN A 83 15.29 -2.09 -8.38
CA GLN A 83 14.49 -0.86 -8.26
C GLN A 83 13.75 -0.53 -9.55
N GLU A 84 14.36 -0.75 -10.71
CA GLU A 84 13.69 -0.62 -12.01
C GLU A 84 12.54 -1.64 -12.14
N TYR A 85 12.78 -2.90 -11.75
CA TYR A 85 11.75 -3.94 -11.73
C TYR A 85 10.59 -3.56 -10.81
N VAL A 86 10.85 -3.07 -9.60
CA VAL A 86 9.83 -2.63 -8.63
C VAL A 86 8.96 -1.53 -9.21
N GLU A 87 9.55 -0.52 -9.85
CA GLU A 87 8.78 0.58 -10.45
C GLU A 87 8.00 0.13 -11.70
N ARG A 88 8.55 -0.78 -12.51
CA ARG A 88 7.83 -1.40 -13.63
C ARG A 88 6.65 -2.24 -13.14
N PHE A 89 6.85 -3.03 -12.10
CA PHE A 89 5.81 -3.87 -11.51
C PHE A 89 4.69 -3.02 -10.87
N ALA A 90 5.05 -1.95 -10.16
CA ALA A 90 4.10 -0.96 -9.67
C ALA A 90 3.32 -0.29 -10.80
N THR A 91 3.97 0.01 -11.93
CA THR A 91 3.31 0.62 -13.09
C THR A 91 2.27 -0.32 -13.71
N MET A 92 2.55 -1.62 -13.81
CA MET A 92 1.58 -2.62 -14.26
C MET A 92 0.34 -2.65 -13.35
N MET A 93 0.52 -2.65 -12.02
CA MET A 93 -0.60 -2.60 -11.09
C MET A 93 -1.42 -1.31 -11.19
N VAL A 94 -0.78 -0.16 -11.47
CA VAL A 94 -1.50 1.10 -11.74
C VAL A 94 -2.36 1.02 -12.99
N GLN A 95 -1.86 0.38 -14.06
CA GLN A 95 -2.65 0.14 -15.27
C GLN A 95 -3.85 -0.77 -14.99
N GLY A 96 -3.71 -1.70 -14.03
CA GLY A 96 -4.81 -2.50 -13.50
C GLY A 96 -5.78 -1.77 -12.55
N GLY A 97 -5.61 -0.46 -12.34
CA GLY A 97 -6.53 0.37 -11.57
C GLY A 97 -6.17 0.59 -10.09
N LEU A 98 -5.04 0.05 -9.61
CA LEU A 98 -4.60 0.30 -8.23
C LEU A 98 -4.05 1.73 -8.05
N PRO A 99 -4.26 2.36 -6.89
CA PRO A 99 -3.65 3.64 -6.57
C PRO A 99 -2.12 3.55 -6.60
N ARG A 100 -1.46 4.53 -7.24
CA ARG A 100 0.00 4.56 -7.42
C ARG A 100 0.83 4.19 -6.19
N MET A 101 0.49 4.73 -5.02
CA MET A 101 1.25 4.42 -3.79
C MET A 101 0.96 3.03 -3.23
N ALA A 102 -0.26 2.52 -3.38
CA ALA A 102 -0.59 1.13 -3.01
C ALA A 102 0.19 0.15 -3.89
N SER A 103 0.28 0.42 -5.20
CA SER A 103 1.06 -0.37 -6.15
C SER A 103 2.56 -0.41 -5.79
N ARG A 104 3.15 0.73 -5.40
CA ARG A 104 4.56 0.79 -4.97
C ARG A 104 4.82 0.05 -3.67
N VAL A 105 3.88 0.11 -2.71
CA VAL A 105 3.96 -0.65 -1.46
C VAL A 105 3.90 -2.16 -1.73
N LEU A 106 2.94 -2.61 -2.54
CA LEU A 106 2.86 -4.03 -2.94
C LEU A 106 4.11 -4.49 -3.67
N ALA A 107 4.57 -3.73 -4.67
CA ALA A 107 5.75 -4.09 -5.44
C ALA A 107 6.98 -4.28 -4.52
N LEU A 108 7.20 -3.37 -3.57
CA LEU A 108 8.28 -3.49 -2.60
C LEU A 108 8.11 -4.71 -1.69
N LEU A 109 6.90 -4.93 -1.18
CA LEU A 109 6.61 -6.07 -0.31
C LEU A 109 6.80 -7.42 -1.04
N TYR A 110 6.57 -7.48 -2.36
CA TYR A 110 6.79 -8.69 -3.17
C TYR A 110 8.26 -8.97 -3.46
N THR A 111 9.09 -7.93 -3.45
CA THR A 111 10.49 -8.02 -3.89
C THR A 111 11.49 -7.91 -2.76
N THR A 112 11.03 -7.69 -1.52
CA THR A 112 11.93 -7.62 -0.37
C THR A 112 12.26 -9.03 0.12
N ASP A 113 13.52 -9.25 0.49
CA ASP A 113 13.94 -10.50 1.16
C ASP A 113 13.46 -10.56 2.62
N ALA A 114 12.98 -9.43 3.17
CA ALA A 114 12.41 -9.39 4.50
C ALA A 114 11.00 -10.00 4.50
N ARG A 115 10.75 -10.97 5.39
CA ARG A 115 9.41 -11.57 5.54
C ARG A 115 8.30 -10.54 5.79
N THR A 116 8.61 -9.45 6.47
CA THR A 116 7.66 -8.40 6.83
C THR A 116 8.34 -7.03 6.81
N LEU A 117 7.58 -5.96 6.58
CA LEU A 117 8.08 -4.57 6.67
C LEU A 117 7.23 -3.72 7.60
N THR A 118 7.85 -2.86 8.40
CA THR A 118 7.17 -1.86 9.22
C THR A 118 6.81 -0.61 8.42
N ALA A 119 5.91 0.22 8.95
CA ALA A 119 5.58 1.52 8.35
C ALA A 119 6.82 2.43 8.19
N ALA A 120 7.77 2.37 9.13
CA ALA A 120 8.99 3.17 9.10
C ALA A 120 9.94 2.70 7.99
N GLU A 121 10.03 1.38 7.77
CA GLU A 121 10.81 0.80 6.68
C GLU A 121 10.18 1.14 5.33
N LEU A 122 8.86 1.00 5.18
CA LEU A 122 8.16 1.43 3.96
C LEU A 122 8.39 2.91 3.63
N VAL A 123 8.38 3.78 4.64
CA VAL A 123 8.72 5.22 4.49
C VAL A 123 10.16 5.39 3.99
N ARG A 124 11.10 4.65 4.56
CA ARG A 124 12.52 4.71 4.23
C ARG A 124 12.79 4.20 2.81
N GLU A 125 12.32 3.00 2.49
CA GLU A 125 12.58 2.35 1.20
C GLU A 125 11.89 3.09 0.04
N LEU A 126 10.63 3.49 0.21
CA LEU A 126 9.88 4.19 -0.85
C LEU A 126 10.15 5.69 -0.93
N HIS A 127 10.86 6.25 0.06
CA HIS A 127 11.20 7.67 0.16
C HIS A 127 9.94 8.58 0.14
N VAL A 128 8.90 8.20 0.87
CA VAL A 128 7.61 8.91 0.92
C VAL A 128 7.21 9.29 2.34
N SER A 129 6.17 10.12 2.49
CA SER A 129 5.69 10.52 3.81
C SER A 129 5.00 9.38 4.57
N PRO A 130 5.04 9.38 5.91
CA PRO A 130 4.28 8.42 6.73
C PRO A 130 2.78 8.43 6.39
N ALA A 131 2.19 9.61 6.14
CA ALA A 131 0.78 9.73 5.77
C ALA A 131 0.45 9.03 4.44
N SER A 132 1.37 9.06 3.46
CA SER A 132 1.22 8.35 2.19
C SER A 132 1.21 6.84 2.39
N ILE A 133 2.09 6.33 3.26
CA ILE A 133 2.12 4.91 3.64
C ILE A 133 0.84 4.52 4.37
N SER A 134 0.41 5.30 5.37
CA SER A 134 -0.84 5.01 6.11
C SER A 134 -2.06 4.95 5.19
N LYS A 135 -2.17 5.86 4.22
CA LYS A 135 -3.27 5.83 3.24
C LYS A 135 -3.20 4.63 2.30
N ALA A 136 -1.99 4.26 1.85
CA ALA A 136 -1.79 3.10 0.98
C ALA A 136 -2.12 1.80 1.71
N ILE A 137 -1.59 1.60 2.91
CA ILE A 137 -1.89 0.46 3.77
C ILE A 137 -3.39 0.37 4.06
N GLY A 138 -4.05 1.46 4.47
CA GLY A 138 -5.48 1.43 4.75
C GLY A 138 -6.37 1.18 3.51
N TYR A 139 -5.84 1.40 2.30
CA TYR A 139 -6.48 0.94 1.07
C TYR A 139 -6.25 -0.56 0.88
N LEU A 140 -5.00 -1.02 0.96
CA LEU A 140 -4.60 -2.42 0.76
C LEU A 140 -5.26 -3.37 1.76
N GLU A 141 -5.40 -2.97 3.02
CA GLU A 141 -6.14 -3.71 4.04
C GLU A 141 -7.63 -3.84 3.69
N ARG A 142 -8.23 -2.77 3.18
CA ARG A 142 -9.65 -2.76 2.79
C ARG A 142 -9.93 -3.68 1.62
N VAL A 143 -8.99 -3.79 0.67
CA VAL A 143 -9.09 -4.71 -0.47
C VAL A 143 -8.49 -6.08 -0.18
N GLY A 144 -8.12 -6.36 1.08
CA GLY A 144 -7.64 -7.67 1.52
C GLY A 144 -6.24 -8.07 1.02
N MET A 145 -5.45 -7.12 0.52
CA MET A 145 -4.13 -7.37 -0.09
C MET A 145 -2.97 -7.32 0.90
N VAL A 146 -3.15 -6.74 2.09
CA VAL A 146 -2.13 -6.69 3.15
C VAL A 146 -2.83 -6.89 4.48
N TYR A 147 -2.20 -7.61 5.40
CA TYR A 147 -2.63 -7.67 6.80
C TYR A 147 -1.50 -7.23 7.74
N ARG A 148 -1.91 -6.93 8.97
CA ARG A 148 -1.01 -6.63 10.09
C ARG A 148 -0.81 -7.89 10.91
N GLU A 149 0.44 -8.30 11.09
CA GLU A 149 0.74 -9.31 12.09
C GLU A 149 0.75 -8.66 13.48
N PRO A 150 -0.01 -9.21 14.45
CA PRO A 150 0.11 -8.80 15.84
C PRO A 150 1.48 -9.23 16.38
N ASP A 151 2.33 -8.28 16.72
CA ASP A 151 3.51 -8.57 17.54
C ASP A 151 3.09 -8.58 19.03
N PRO A 152 3.20 -9.73 19.73
CA PRO A 152 2.73 -9.88 21.11
C PRO A 152 3.43 -8.97 22.13
N GLU A 153 4.56 -8.32 21.81
CA GLU A 153 5.40 -7.62 22.79
C GLU A 153 5.54 -6.10 22.60
N ARG A 154 4.62 -5.43 21.90
CA ARG A 154 4.64 -3.95 21.66
C ARG A 154 5.82 -3.46 20.81
N ARG A 155 6.10 -4.12 19.70
CA ARG A 155 6.99 -3.63 18.64
C ARG A 155 6.19 -3.01 17.48
N PRO A 156 6.83 -2.19 16.62
CA PRO A 156 6.16 -1.53 15.49
C PRO A 156 5.38 -2.52 14.62
N GLN A 157 4.20 -2.12 14.14
CA GLN A 157 3.33 -2.96 13.31
C GLN A 157 4.06 -3.42 12.03
N HIS A 158 4.06 -4.73 11.80
CA HIS A 158 4.65 -5.39 10.64
C HIS A 158 3.55 -5.69 9.60
N TYR A 159 3.82 -5.35 8.34
CA TYR A 159 2.94 -5.62 7.20
C TYR A 159 3.47 -6.79 6.40
N VAL A 160 2.55 -7.66 6.00
CA VAL A 160 2.84 -8.88 5.24
C VAL A 160 1.89 -8.93 4.05
N ILE A 161 2.40 -9.40 2.90
CA ILE A 161 1.54 -9.80 1.78
C ILE A 161 0.85 -11.08 2.20
N ALA A 162 -0.48 -11.12 2.07
CA ALA A 162 -1.17 -12.36 2.33
C ALA A 162 -0.69 -13.47 1.39
N GLU A 163 -0.44 -14.67 1.94
CA GLU A 163 -0.03 -15.84 1.14
C GLU A 163 -1.05 -16.14 0.01
N ASP A 164 -2.28 -15.66 0.17
CA ASP A 164 -3.40 -15.78 -0.75
C ASP A 164 -3.80 -14.47 -1.44
N VAL A 165 -2.96 -13.42 -1.48
CA VAL A 165 -3.34 -12.11 -2.08
C VAL A 165 -3.88 -12.24 -3.49
N TRP A 166 -3.26 -13.08 -4.31
CA TRP A 166 -3.73 -13.33 -5.67
C TRP A 166 -5.07 -14.05 -5.68
N LEU A 167 -5.29 -14.99 -4.77
CA LEU A 167 -6.55 -15.73 -4.64
C LEU A 167 -7.67 -14.80 -4.14
N LYS A 168 -7.43 -13.98 -3.11
CA LYS A 168 -8.39 -12.99 -2.61
C LYS A 168 -8.68 -11.88 -3.60
N ALA A 169 -7.66 -11.36 -4.30
CA ALA A 169 -7.87 -10.36 -5.35
C ALA A 169 -8.73 -10.94 -6.49
N TRP A 170 -8.51 -12.22 -6.79
CA TRP A 170 -9.26 -12.97 -7.79
C TRP A 170 -10.71 -13.22 -7.35
N GLU A 171 -10.96 -13.60 -6.08
CA GLU A 171 -12.31 -13.70 -5.48
C GLU A 171 -13.05 -12.36 -5.46
N VAL A 172 -12.38 -11.28 -5.04
CA VAL A 172 -12.95 -9.92 -5.04
C VAL A 172 -13.30 -9.47 -6.46
N SER A 173 -12.46 -9.79 -7.43
CA SER A 173 -12.72 -9.50 -8.83
C SER A 173 -13.87 -10.32 -9.40
N ALA A 174 -13.99 -11.61 -9.05
CA ALA A 174 -15.11 -12.46 -9.43
C ALA A 174 -16.43 -11.90 -8.87
N GLY A 175 -16.49 -11.60 -7.56
CA GLY A 175 -17.66 -10.98 -6.94
C GLY A 175 -18.03 -9.62 -7.54
N THR A 176 -17.04 -8.81 -7.91
CA THR A 176 -17.29 -7.53 -8.60
C THR A 176 -17.95 -7.77 -9.97
N ASN A 177 -17.44 -8.70 -10.76
CA ASN A 177 -18.02 -9.06 -12.06
C ASN A 177 -19.46 -9.61 -11.91
N LEU A 178 -19.74 -10.42 -10.88
CA LEU A 178 -21.09 -10.88 -10.59
C LEU A 178 -22.04 -9.70 -10.31
N ASN A 179 -21.62 -8.74 -9.49
CA ASN A 179 -22.43 -7.57 -9.18
C ASN A 179 -22.73 -6.71 -10.43
N TRP A 180 -21.76 -6.57 -11.35
CA TRP A 180 -22.01 -5.94 -12.66
C TRP A 180 -23.04 -6.71 -13.48
N ALA A 181 -22.99 -8.05 -13.45
CA ALA A 181 -23.93 -8.89 -14.18
C ALA A 181 -25.35 -8.77 -13.64
N GLU A 182 -25.53 -8.84 -12.32
CA GLU A 182 -26.83 -8.70 -11.65
C GLU A 182 -27.44 -7.31 -11.89
N THR A 183 -26.65 -6.25 -11.71
CA THR A 183 -27.11 -4.88 -11.95
C THR A 183 -27.52 -4.66 -13.41
N ALA A 184 -26.79 -5.26 -14.36
CA ALA A 184 -27.14 -5.17 -15.78
C ALA A 184 -28.41 -5.98 -16.11
N ALA A 185 -28.61 -7.13 -15.48
CA ALA A 185 -29.83 -7.93 -15.64
C ALA A 185 -31.08 -7.16 -15.15
N GLU A 186 -31.01 -6.56 -13.96
CA GLU A 186 -32.06 -5.69 -13.42
C GLU A 186 -32.38 -4.53 -14.38
N GLY A 187 -31.35 -3.86 -14.90
CA GLY A 187 -31.51 -2.76 -15.85
C GLY A 187 -32.15 -3.20 -17.17
N ALA A 188 -31.84 -4.42 -17.65
CA ALA A 188 -32.44 -4.97 -18.86
C ALA A 188 -33.95 -5.25 -18.69
N GLU A 189 -34.36 -5.75 -17.53
CA GLU A 189 -35.78 -5.95 -17.21
C GLU A 189 -36.53 -4.62 -17.14
N LEU A 190 -35.96 -3.63 -16.45
CA LEU A 190 -36.58 -2.31 -16.27
C LEU A 190 -36.77 -1.54 -17.59
N LEU A 191 -35.81 -1.64 -18.51
CA LEU A 191 -35.83 -0.93 -19.78
C LEU A 191 -36.55 -1.71 -20.89
N GLY A 192 -36.94 -2.96 -20.62
CA GLY A 192 -37.50 -3.89 -21.58
C GLY A 192 -36.42 -4.56 -22.42
N PRO A 193 -36.41 -5.91 -22.50
CA PRO A 193 -35.37 -6.67 -23.20
C PRO A 193 -35.31 -6.40 -24.69
N ASP A 194 -36.44 -6.02 -25.31
CA ASP A 194 -36.54 -5.69 -26.73
C ASP A 194 -36.11 -4.26 -27.07
N SER A 195 -35.77 -3.45 -26.06
CA SER A 195 -35.23 -2.12 -26.30
C SER A 195 -33.74 -2.20 -26.66
N PRO A 196 -33.20 -1.28 -27.48
CA PRO A 196 -31.77 -1.23 -27.75
C PRO A 196 -30.91 -1.09 -26.49
N ALA A 197 -31.44 -0.51 -25.42
CA ALA A 197 -30.75 -0.39 -24.14
C ALA A 197 -30.79 -1.70 -23.35
N GLY A 198 -31.95 -2.37 -23.32
CA GLY A 198 -32.12 -3.70 -22.74
C GLY A 198 -31.19 -4.71 -23.39
N GLU A 199 -31.11 -4.74 -24.72
CA GLU A 199 -30.24 -5.65 -25.45
C GLU A 199 -28.75 -5.48 -25.08
N ARG A 200 -28.26 -4.23 -24.95
CA ARG A 200 -26.89 -3.96 -24.48
C ARG A 200 -26.65 -4.45 -23.05
N LEU A 201 -27.62 -4.25 -22.17
CA LEU A 201 -27.53 -4.66 -20.77
C LEU A 201 -27.61 -6.19 -20.62
N THR A 202 -28.44 -6.86 -21.42
CA THR A 202 -28.49 -8.33 -21.50
C THR A 202 -27.15 -8.90 -21.97
N GLN A 203 -26.53 -8.32 -22.99
CA GLN A 203 -25.19 -8.74 -23.45
C GLN A 203 -24.14 -8.55 -22.35
N MET A 204 -24.19 -7.43 -21.64
CA MET A 204 -23.30 -7.13 -20.53
C MET A 204 -23.47 -8.11 -19.36
N ALA A 205 -24.72 -8.39 -18.96
CA ALA A 205 -25.04 -9.37 -17.92
C ALA A 205 -24.49 -10.76 -18.27
N ALA A 206 -24.72 -11.20 -19.51
CA ALA A 206 -24.25 -12.50 -19.98
C ALA A 206 -22.71 -12.59 -20.03
N PHE A 207 -22.02 -11.51 -20.40
CA PHE A 207 -20.56 -11.48 -20.44
C PHE A 207 -19.96 -11.56 -19.04
N PHE A 208 -20.36 -10.66 -18.14
CA PHE A 208 -19.78 -10.58 -16.81
C PHE A 208 -20.20 -11.76 -15.92
N GLY A 209 -21.39 -12.33 -16.13
CA GLY A 209 -21.81 -13.57 -15.47
C GLY A 209 -20.89 -14.74 -15.80
N ARG A 210 -20.66 -15.00 -17.10
CA ARG A 210 -19.71 -16.04 -17.54
C ARG A 210 -18.28 -15.78 -17.07
N LEU A 211 -17.83 -14.53 -17.16
CA LEU A 211 -16.48 -14.17 -16.70
C LEU A 211 -16.33 -14.40 -15.17
N SER A 212 -17.35 -14.06 -14.38
CA SER A 212 -17.36 -14.34 -12.94
C SER A 212 -17.33 -15.84 -12.65
N GLU A 213 -18.10 -16.64 -13.37
CA GLU A 213 -18.10 -18.10 -13.27
C GLU A 213 -16.71 -18.64 -13.59
N ASP A 214 -16.14 -18.31 -14.75
CA ASP A 214 -14.81 -18.76 -15.16
C ASP A 214 -13.72 -18.36 -14.15
N MET A 215 -13.79 -17.12 -13.64
CA MET A 215 -12.89 -16.64 -12.60
C MET A 215 -13.09 -17.42 -11.31
N SER A 216 -14.29 -17.74 -10.87
CA SER A 216 -14.50 -18.54 -9.65
C SER A 216 -13.99 -19.99 -9.76
N GLY A 217 -13.38 -20.37 -10.90
CA GLY A 217 -13.01 -21.73 -11.26
C GLY A 217 -14.19 -22.52 -11.82
N GLY A 218 -15.22 -21.81 -12.28
CA GLY A 218 -16.57 -22.31 -12.51
C GLY A 218 -17.24 -22.73 -11.21
N GLY A 219 -18.46 -23.26 -11.30
CA GLY A 219 -18.99 -24.12 -10.23
C GLY A 219 -18.01 -25.26 -9.86
N GLY A 220 -17.13 -25.66 -10.78
CA GLY A 220 -16.17 -26.76 -10.63
C GLY A 220 -15.15 -26.64 -9.51
N PHE A 221 -14.59 -25.46 -9.20
CA PHE A 221 -13.58 -25.33 -8.13
C PHE A 221 -14.20 -25.44 -6.73
N THR A 222 -15.26 -24.67 -6.48
CA THR A 222 -16.07 -24.79 -5.25
C THR A 222 -16.65 -26.19 -5.13
N ASP A 223 -17.10 -26.78 -6.24
CA ASP A 223 -17.62 -28.14 -6.24
C ASP A 223 -16.52 -29.16 -5.87
N CYS A 224 -15.30 -28.99 -6.39
CA CYS A 224 -14.14 -29.82 -6.01
C CYS A 224 -13.82 -29.70 -4.51
N LEU A 225 -13.89 -28.49 -3.95
CA LEU A 225 -13.67 -28.29 -2.51
C LEU A 225 -14.76 -28.94 -1.66
N SER A 226 -16.03 -28.85 -2.06
CA SER A 226 -17.14 -29.53 -1.40
C SER A 226 -17.01 -31.05 -1.45
N VAL A 227 -16.58 -31.61 -2.60
CA VAL A 227 -16.28 -33.05 -2.74
C VAL A 227 -15.11 -33.45 -1.84
N LEU A 228 -14.02 -32.68 -1.82
CA LEU A 228 -12.86 -32.95 -0.98
C LEU A 228 -13.20 -32.89 0.52
N ALA A 229 -13.97 -31.89 0.96
CA ALA A 229 -14.43 -31.79 2.35
C ALA A 229 -15.32 -32.99 2.74
N THR A 230 -16.18 -33.44 1.82
CA THR A 230 -17.06 -34.61 2.01
C THR A 230 -16.25 -35.91 2.13
N LEU A 231 -15.23 -36.09 1.28
CA LEU A 231 -14.33 -37.23 1.35
C LEU A 231 -13.46 -37.21 2.62
N TRP A 232 -13.02 -36.02 3.03
CA TRP A 232 -12.22 -35.82 4.25
C TRP A 232 -13.02 -36.12 5.52
N GLU A 233 -14.29 -35.70 5.59
CA GLU A 233 -15.17 -35.99 6.73
C GLU A 233 -15.50 -37.48 6.87
N ALA A 234 -15.59 -38.20 5.75
CA ALA A 234 -15.99 -39.60 5.76
C ALA A 234 -14.94 -40.55 6.35
N ASP A 235 -13.67 -40.13 6.42
CA ASP A 235 -12.51 -40.95 6.83
C ASP A 235 -12.44 -42.32 6.10
N ARG A 236 -13.06 -42.39 4.93
CA ARG A 236 -13.16 -43.55 4.04
C ARG A 236 -13.47 -43.10 2.61
N LEU A 237 -13.22 -43.97 1.65
CA LEU A 237 -13.64 -43.74 0.27
C LEU A 237 -15.18 -43.75 0.17
N LEU A 238 -15.73 -42.70 -0.43
CA LEU A 238 -17.14 -42.60 -0.80
C LEU A 238 -17.31 -42.88 -2.29
N THR A 239 -18.41 -43.53 -2.65
CA THR A 239 -18.89 -43.65 -4.03
C THR A 239 -19.43 -42.31 -4.55
N VAL A 240 -19.54 -42.16 -5.88
CA VAL A 240 -20.08 -40.94 -6.50
C VAL A 240 -21.51 -40.66 -6.03
N GLU A 241 -22.30 -41.72 -5.85
CA GLU A 241 -23.68 -41.66 -5.37
C GLU A 241 -23.76 -41.23 -3.90
N GLU A 242 -22.84 -41.67 -3.04
CA GLU A 242 -22.75 -41.24 -1.65
C GLU A 242 -22.33 -39.76 -1.55
N VAL A 243 -21.39 -39.32 -2.39
CA VAL A 243 -20.98 -37.91 -2.47
C VAL A 243 -22.13 -37.03 -2.96
N ALA A 244 -22.82 -37.45 -4.03
CA ALA A 244 -23.99 -36.75 -4.56
C ALA A 244 -25.11 -36.64 -3.52
N SER A 245 -25.38 -37.72 -2.78
CA SER A 245 -26.38 -37.73 -1.71
C SER A 245 -26.01 -36.82 -0.54
N LYS A 246 -24.74 -36.76 -0.14
CA LYS A 246 -24.28 -35.89 0.96
C LYS A 246 -24.29 -34.41 0.59
N LEU A 247 -24.02 -34.10 -0.68
CA LEU A 247 -23.98 -32.72 -1.19
C LEU A 247 -25.33 -32.24 -1.73
N GLU A 248 -26.35 -33.10 -1.72
CA GLU A 248 -27.67 -32.84 -2.33
C GLU A 248 -27.55 -32.45 -3.82
N TRP A 249 -26.65 -33.11 -4.55
CA TRP A 249 -26.39 -32.85 -5.97
C TRP A 249 -26.97 -33.95 -6.88
N PRO A 250 -27.24 -33.63 -8.16
CA PRO A 250 -27.38 -34.64 -9.20
C PRO A 250 -26.12 -35.50 -9.30
N VAL A 251 -26.30 -36.81 -9.53
CA VAL A 251 -25.18 -37.77 -9.60
C VAL A 251 -24.22 -37.42 -10.75
N GLU A 252 -24.76 -36.93 -11.86
CA GLU A 252 -24.00 -36.51 -13.03
C GLU A 252 -23.04 -35.35 -12.69
N ARG A 253 -23.49 -34.39 -11.88
CA ARG A 253 -22.67 -33.26 -11.43
C ARG A 253 -21.52 -33.74 -10.54
N ALA A 254 -21.79 -34.63 -9.60
CA ALA A 254 -20.76 -35.20 -8.73
C ALA A 254 -19.72 -36.01 -9.54
N ALA A 255 -20.17 -36.77 -10.54
CA ALA A 255 -19.31 -37.54 -11.43
C ALA A 255 -18.37 -36.64 -12.24
N ASP A 256 -18.89 -35.57 -12.84
CA ASP A 256 -18.12 -34.64 -13.67
C ASP A 256 -17.03 -33.92 -12.87
N VAL A 257 -17.36 -33.50 -11.65
CA VAL A 257 -16.43 -32.82 -10.73
C VAL A 257 -15.30 -33.75 -10.29
N ILE A 258 -15.63 -34.99 -9.91
CA ILE A 258 -14.63 -36.01 -9.51
C ILE A 258 -13.72 -36.34 -10.71
N ALA A 259 -14.27 -36.53 -11.91
CA ALA A 259 -13.50 -36.81 -13.11
C ALA A 259 -12.55 -35.65 -13.48
N TYR A 260 -13.02 -34.40 -13.32
CA TYR A 260 -12.19 -33.21 -13.50
C TYR A 260 -11.03 -33.15 -12.50
N ALA A 261 -11.27 -33.44 -11.22
CA ALA A 261 -10.23 -33.45 -10.19
C ALA A 261 -9.17 -34.53 -10.45
N VAL A 262 -9.57 -35.74 -10.86
CA VAL A 262 -8.63 -36.84 -11.21
C VAL A 262 -7.76 -36.46 -12.41
N LYS A 263 -8.37 -35.87 -13.45
CA LYS A 263 -7.66 -35.45 -14.67
C LYS A 263 -6.60 -34.38 -14.39
N ASN A 264 -6.84 -33.50 -13.42
CA ASN A 264 -5.96 -32.36 -13.10
C ASN A 264 -5.01 -32.60 -11.92
N SER A 265 -5.15 -33.70 -11.17
CA SER A 265 -4.24 -34.09 -10.08
C SER A 265 -3.03 -34.91 -10.52
N SER A 266 -2.96 -35.28 -11.81
CA SER A 266 -1.90 -36.13 -12.38
C SER A 266 -0.76 -35.34 -13.06
N ARG A 267 -0.50 -34.09 -12.66
CA ARG A 267 0.59 -33.25 -13.19
C ARG A 267 1.56 -32.79 -12.11
#